data_AF-A0A6M0AJD2-F1
#
_entry.id   AF-A0A6M0AJD2-F1
#
_cell.length_a   1.000
_cell.length_b   1.000
_cell.length_c   1.000
_cell.angle_alpha   90.00
_cell.angle_beta   90.00
_cell.angle_gamma   90.00
#
_symmetry.space_group_name_H-M   'P 1'
#
loop_
_entity.id
_entity.type
_entity.pdbx_description
1 polymer ?
#
loop_
_entity_poly.entity_id
_entity_poly.type
_entity_poly.pdbx_seq_one_letter_code
_entity_poly.pdbx_strand_id
1 'polypeptide(L)'
;AMGIGLAGRVLMPDLLASGDPELALPYLSLKLLPVVLVGLMLAGLFSATMSTADSQILSCSAALTQDIFPAAAKSYQFAKVGTLTVTAVVLAIALLGNNNVFALVTFSWSALASGLGPLLILRVWQRPVNLTTAIAMMGIGIATALIWNLGLDLSSAIYEVLPGMAAGMAVYGIAQFLKHPK
;
A
#
# COMPACT_ATOMS: atom_id res chain seq x y z
N ALA A 1 3.23 -17.61 5.34
CA ALA A 1 3.81 -16.89 4.17
C ALA A 1 5.33 -16.99 4.13
N MET A 2 6.06 -16.46 5.13
CA MET A 2 7.54 -16.43 5.12
C MET A 2 8.20 -17.81 4.94
N GLY A 3 7.68 -18.85 5.62
CA GLY A 3 8.21 -20.22 5.49
C GLY A 3 8.11 -20.78 4.07
N ILE A 4 7.01 -20.53 3.36
CA ILE A 4 6.81 -20.98 1.98
C ILE A 4 7.73 -20.22 1.02
N GLY A 5 7.91 -18.90 1.23
CA GLY A 5 8.83 -18.10 0.42
C GLY A 5 10.29 -18.55 0.58
N LEU A 6 10.72 -18.80 1.82
CA LEU A 6 12.07 -19.32 2.10
C LEU A 6 12.26 -20.74 1.53
N ALA A 7 11.26 -21.62 1.68
CA ALA A 7 11.30 -22.95 1.08
C ALA A 7 11.35 -22.89 -0.45
N GLY A 8 10.57 -22.00 -1.07
CA GLY A 8 10.63 -21.74 -2.52
C GLY A 8 12.00 -21.29 -2.99
N ARG A 9 12.69 -20.48 -2.19
CA ARG A 9 14.06 -20.05 -2.49
C ARG A 9 15.08 -21.17 -2.51
N VAL A 10 14.92 -22.16 -1.64
CA VAL A 10 15.83 -23.31 -1.60
C VAL A 10 15.45 -24.36 -2.65
N LEU A 11 14.16 -24.61 -2.84
CA LEU A 11 13.65 -25.70 -3.69
C LEU A 11 13.53 -25.34 -5.17
N MET A 12 13.46 -24.05 -5.50
CA MET A 12 13.24 -23.56 -6.87
C MET A 12 14.11 -22.32 -7.17
N PRO A 13 15.44 -22.46 -7.17
CA PRO A 13 16.35 -21.34 -7.46
C PRO A 13 16.14 -20.76 -8.87
N ASP A 14 15.80 -21.60 -9.85
CA ASP A 14 15.59 -21.19 -11.25
C ASP A 14 14.37 -20.28 -11.43
N LEU A 15 13.32 -20.49 -10.63
CA LEU A 15 12.09 -19.69 -10.69
C LEU A 15 12.32 -18.27 -10.16
N LEU A 16 13.31 -18.08 -9.28
CA LEU A 16 13.71 -16.78 -8.76
C LEU A 16 14.75 -16.08 -9.63
N ALA A 17 15.53 -16.84 -10.39
CA ALA A 17 16.56 -16.30 -11.28
C ALA A 17 15.98 -15.80 -12.62
N SER A 18 14.96 -16.48 -13.14
CA SER A 18 14.47 -16.26 -14.51
C SER A 18 12.94 -16.25 -14.64
N GLY A 19 12.21 -16.56 -13.57
CA GLY A 19 10.74 -16.67 -13.56
C GLY A 19 10.07 -15.61 -12.69
N ASP A 20 8.74 -15.69 -12.58
CA ASP A 20 7.95 -14.83 -11.70
C ASP A 20 7.89 -15.43 -10.27
N PRO A 21 8.48 -14.75 -9.26
CA PRO A 21 8.45 -15.20 -7.87
C PRO A 21 7.04 -15.35 -7.29
N GLU A 22 6.04 -14.66 -7.84
CA GLU A 22 4.65 -14.71 -7.36
C GLU A 22 3.99 -16.07 -7.65
N LEU A 23 4.50 -16.80 -8.64
CA LEU A 23 4.03 -18.14 -8.99
C LEU A 23 4.66 -19.24 -8.13
N ALA A 24 5.56 -18.91 -7.21
CA ALA A 24 6.27 -19.91 -6.41
C ALA A 24 5.32 -20.83 -5.62
N LEU A 25 4.25 -20.28 -5.05
CA LEU A 25 3.31 -21.06 -4.23
C LEU A 25 2.46 -22.05 -5.07
N PRO A 26 1.88 -21.65 -6.22
CA PRO A 26 1.29 -22.58 -7.18
C PRO A 26 2.25 -23.69 -7.63
N TYR A 27 3.49 -23.33 -7.99
CA TYR A 27 4.48 -24.31 -8.46
C TYR A 27 4.92 -25.30 -7.37
N LEU A 28 5.17 -24.83 -6.15
CA LEU A 28 5.49 -25.71 -5.01
C LEU A 28 4.35 -26.66 -4.71
N SER A 29 3.11 -26.19 -4.83
CA SER A 29 1.93 -27.02 -4.60
C SER A 29 1.85 -28.15 -5.62
N LEU A 30 2.10 -27.87 -6.90
CA LEU A 30 2.15 -28.89 -7.95
C LEU A 30 3.25 -29.93 -7.72
N LYS A 31 4.40 -29.53 -7.16
CA LYS A 31 5.53 -30.45 -6.91
C LYS A 31 5.37 -31.29 -5.64
N LEU A 32 4.80 -30.72 -4.58
CA LEU A 32 4.84 -31.29 -3.24
C LEU A 32 3.52 -31.92 -2.79
N LEU A 33 2.39 -31.54 -3.42
CA LEU A 33 1.07 -31.98 -2.99
C LEU A 33 0.43 -32.97 -3.97
N PRO A 34 -0.39 -33.92 -3.48
CA PRO A 34 -1.30 -34.70 -4.30
C PRO A 34 -2.32 -33.81 -5.03
N VAL A 35 -2.81 -34.27 -6.19
CA VAL A 35 -3.72 -33.50 -7.06
C VAL A 35 -4.93 -32.89 -6.35
N VAL A 36 -5.52 -33.63 -5.40
CA VAL A 36 -6.70 -33.16 -4.63
C VAL A 36 -6.34 -31.97 -3.75
N LEU A 37 -5.16 -32.00 -3.11
CA LEU A 37 -4.70 -30.93 -2.25
C LEU A 37 -4.21 -29.71 -3.03
N VAL A 38 -3.73 -29.88 -4.26
CA VAL A 38 -3.43 -28.75 -5.16
C VAL A 38 -4.69 -27.94 -5.46
N GLY A 39 -5.79 -28.61 -5.81
CA GLY A 39 -7.08 -27.97 -6.06
C GLY A 39 -7.59 -27.22 -4.82
N LEU A 40 -7.51 -27.88 -3.65
CA LEU A 40 -7.88 -27.26 -2.37
C LEU A 40 -7.03 -26.02 -2.05
N MET A 41 -5.72 -26.11 -2.29
CA MET A 41 -4.77 -25.00 -2.05
C MET A 41 -5.10 -23.80 -2.95
N LEU A 42 -5.27 -24.02 -4.26
CA LEU A 42 -5.62 -22.95 -5.20
C LEU A 42 -6.98 -22.32 -4.86
N ALA A 43 -7.97 -23.13 -4.49
CA ALA A 43 -9.28 -22.63 -4.05
C ALA A 43 -9.14 -21.74 -2.80
N GLY A 44 -8.33 -22.15 -1.83
CA GLY A 44 -8.02 -21.35 -0.63
C GLY A 44 -7.30 -20.04 -0.96
N LEU A 45 -6.34 -20.07 -1.89
CA LEU A 45 -5.63 -18.87 -2.36
C LEU A 45 -6.59 -17.85 -2.97
N PHE A 46 -7.44 -18.27 -3.91
CA PHE A 46 -8.44 -17.37 -4.51
C PHE A 46 -9.47 -16.89 -3.51
N SER A 47 -9.91 -17.75 -2.59
CA SER A 47 -10.84 -17.35 -1.52
C SER A 47 -10.24 -16.26 -0.62
N ALA A 48 -8.98 -16.44 -0.20
CA ALA A 48 -8.28 -15.46 0.63
C ALA A 48 -8.08 -14.12 -0.10
N THR A 49 -7.66 -14.14 -1.37
CA THR A 49 -7.46 -12.92 -2.15
C THR A 49 -8.78 -12.19 -2.42
N MET A 50 -9.86 -12.92 -2.74
CA MET A 50 -11.19 -12.32 -2.93
C MET A 50 -11.72 -11.67 -1.65
N SER A 51 -11.57 -12.33 -0.48
CA SER A 51 -12.01 -11.75 0.80
C SER A 51 -11.26 -10.46 1.16
N THR A 52 -9.96 -10.42 0.85
CA THR A 52 -9.13 -9.23 1.09
C THR A 52 -9.51 -8.13 0.11
N ALA A 53 -9.64 -8.44 -1.18
CA ALA A 53 -10.01 -7.48 -2.21
C ALA A 53 -11.37 -6.82 -1.92
N ASP A 54 -12.37 -7.62 -1.54
CA ASP A 54 -13.71 -7.12 -1.17
C ASP A 54 -13.64 -6.11 -0.01
N SER A 55 -12.94 -6.47 1.08
CA SER A 55 -12.77 -5.58 2.24
C SER A 55 -12.04 -4.27 1.91
N GLN A 56 -11.05 -4.31 1.01
CA GLN A 56 -10.31 -3.11 0.60
C GLN A 56 -11.12 -2.21 -0.33
N ILE A 57 -11.85 -2.79 -1.29
CA ILE A 57 -12.76 -2.05 -2.17
C ILE A 57 -13.84 -1.36 -1.34
N LEU A 58 -14.41 -2.07 -0.36
CA LEU A 58 -15.43 -1.51 0.52
C LEU A 58 -14.86 -0.40 1.41
N SER A 59 -13.65 -0.56 1.94
CA SER A 59 -12.98 0.48 2.75
C SER A 59 -12.69 1.74 1.93
N CYS A 60 -12.19 1.60 0.70
CA CYS A 60 -11.99 2.72 -0.22
C CYS A 60 -13.31 3.39 -0.63
N SER A 61 -14.36 2.61 -0.87
CA SER A 61 -15.70 3.13 -1.17
C SER A 61 -16.28 3.90 0.01
N ALA A 62 -16.10 3.42 1.24
CA ALA A 62 -16.51 4.12 2.45
C ALA A 62 -15.75 5.44 2.62
N ALA A 63 -14.43 5.45 2.42
CA ALA A 63 -13.64 6.68 2.47
C ALA A 63 -14.13 7.71 1.43
N LEU A 64 -14.44 7.27 0.21
CA LEU A 64 -14.96 8.16 -0.84
C LEU A 64 -16.36 8.70 -0.51
N THR A 65 -17.26 7.84 -0.03
CA THR A 65 -18.68 8.18 0.14
C THR A 65 -19.00 8.83 1.48
N GLN A 66 -18.26 8.52 2.55
CA GLN A 66 -18.51 9.02 3.90
C GLN A 66 -17.58 10.17 4.26
N ASP A 67 -16.29 10.12 3.90
CA ASP A 67 -15.33 11.15 4.30
C ASP A 67 -15.27 12.31 3.30
N ILE A 68 -15.18 12.01 1.99
CA ILE A 68 -15.02 13.05 0.96
C ILE A 68 -16.37 13.63 0.53
N PHE A 69 -17.36 12.76 0.28
CA PHE A 69 -18.69 13.17 -0.20
C PHE A 69 -19.82 12.73 0.75
N PRO A 70 -19.89 13.21 2.00
CA PRO A 70 -20.86 12.75 3.00
C PRO A 70 -22.34 12.86 2.57
N ALA A 71 -22.67 13.72 1.59
CA ALA A 71 -23.99 13.76 0.99
C ALA A 71 -24.34 12.48 0.19
N ALA A 72 -23.34 11.83 -0.41
CA ALA A 72 -23.45 10.56 -1.13
C ALA A 72 -23.78 9.39 -0.18
N ALA A 73 -23.29 9.41 1.06
CA ALA A 73 -23.59 8.37 2.06
C ALA A 73 -25.08 8.28 2.45
N LYS A 74 -25.86 9.35 2.24
CA LYS A 74 -27.29 9.38 2.60
C LYS A 74 -28.19 8.60 1.65
N SER A 75 -27.68 8.19 0.49
CA SER A 75 -28.46 7.48 -0.52
C SER A 75 -27.75 6.21 -0.95
N TYR A 76 -28.48 5.09 -0.86
CA TYR A 76 -27.99 3.77 -1.24
C TYR A 76 -27.46 3.71 -2.69
N GLN A 77 -28.09 4.45 -3.60
CA GLN A 77 -27.67 4.50 -5.00
C GLN A 77 -26.29 5.14 -5.16
N PHE A 78 -26.02 6.21 -4.41
CA PHE A 78 -24.73 6.90 -4.46
C PHE A 78 -23.61 6.08 -3.82
N ALA A 79 -23.89 5.36 -2.73
CA ALA A 79 -22.94 4.41 -2.16
C ALA A 79 -22.58 3.30 -3.16
N LYS A 80 -23.57 2.77 -3.90
CA LYS A 80 -23.35 1.74 -4.92
C LYS A 80 -22.52 2.27 -6.10
N VAL A 81 -22.77 3.51 -6.53
CA VAL A 81 -21.94 4.19 -7.54
C VAL A 81 -20.51 4.37 -7.04
N GLY A 82 -20.30 4.76 -5.78
CA GLY A 82 -18.97 4.87 -5.17
C GLY A 82 -18.20 3.54 -5.20
N THR A 83 -18.86 2.43 -4.88
CA THR A 83 -18.22 1.11 -4.98
C THR A 83 -17.92 0.74 -6.42
N LEU A 84 -18.82 1.04 -7.36
CA LEU A 84 -18.61 0.77 -8.79
C LEU A 84 -17.43 1.58 -9.34
N THR A 85 -17.30 2.86 -8.97
CA THR A 85 -16.19 3.71 -9.44
C THR A 85 -14.86 3.24 -8.88
N VAL A 86 -14.78 2.92 -7.59
CA VAL A 86 -13.56 2.34 -6.97
C VAL A 86 -13.19 1.03 -7.67
N THR A 87 -14.17 0.14 -7.89
CA THR A 87 -13.94 -1.14 -8.58
C THR A 87 -13.43 -0.92 -10.01
N ALA A 88 -14.01 0.02 -10.76
CA ALA A 88 -13.58 0.32 -12.12
C ALA A 88 -12.14 0.87 -12.17
N VAL A 89 -11.76 1.74 -11.23
CA VAL A 89 -10.39 2.28 -11.13
C VAL A 89 -9.39 1.18 -10.79
N VAL A 90 -9.69 0.33 -9.80
CA VAL A 90 -8.82 -0.80 -9.43
C VAL A 90 -8.68 -1.78 -10.59
N LEU A 91 -9.77 -2.09 -11.29
CA LEU A 91 -9.73 -2.95 -12.48
C LEU A 91 -8.89 -2.35 -13.61
N ALA A 92 -9.00 -1.04 -13.85
CA ALA A 92 -8.18 -0.37 -14.85
C ALA A 92 -6.69 -0.44 -14.49
N ILE A 93 -6.33 -0.22 -13.22
CA ILE A 93 -4.95 -0.37 -12.74
C ILE A 93 -4.47 -1.81 -12.92
N ALA A 94 -5.30 -2.81 -12.60
CA ALA A 94 -4.95 -4.21 -12.73
C ALA A 94 -4.73 -4.65 -14.19
N LEU A 95 -5.49 -4.10 -15.14
CA LEU A 95 -5.37 -4.43 -16.57
C LEU A 95 -4.23 -3.69 -17.28
N LEU A 96 -3.86 -2.49 -16.80
CA LEU A 96 -2.80 -1.66 -17.38
C LEU A 96 -1.43 -1.85 -16.68
N GLY A 97 -1.44 -2.36 -15.46
CA GLY A 97 -0.23 -2.55 -14.65
C GLY A 97 0.64 -3.69 -15.15
N ASN A 98 1.95 -3.44 -15.26
CA ASN A 98 2.96 -4.46 -15.58
C ASN A 98 3.91 -4.74 -14.40
N ASN A 99 3.59 -4.22 -13.22
CA ASN A 99 4.39 -4.38 -12.02
C ASN A 99 3.88 -5.56 -11.18
N ASN A 100 4.80 -6.27 -10.55
CA ASN A 100 4.49 -7.34 -9.60
C ASN A 100 3.63 -6.80 -8.45
N VAL A 101 2.70 -7.62 -7.94
CA VAL A 101 1.82 -7.29 -6.81
C VAL A 101 2.64 -6.85 -5.60
N PHE A 102 3.76 -7.52 -5.33
CA PHE A 102 4.64 -7.13 -4.22
C PHE A 102 5.13 -5.67 -4.35
N ALA A 103 5.57 -5.26 -5.54
CA ALA A 103 6.07 -3.91 -5.78
C ALA A 103 4.96 -2.86 -5.57
N LEU A 104 3.76 -3.12 -6.11
CA LEU A 104 2.60 -2.24 -5.95
C LEU A 104 2.18 -2.08 -4.49
N VAL A 105 2.19 -3.17 -3.73
CA VAL A 105 1.86 -3.15 -2.29
C VAL A 105 2.93 -2.40 -1.50
N THR A 106 4.21 -2.64 -1.76
CA THR A 106 5.30 -1.92 -1.08
C THR A 106 5.23 -0.42 -1.34
N PHE A 107 4.97 -0.02 -2.58
CA PHE A 107 4.83 1.40 -2.95
C PHE A 107 3.62 2.05 -2.26
N SER A 108 2.49 1.35 -2.22
CA SER A 108 1.27 1.85 -1.57
C SER A 108 1.46 2.04 -0.06
N TRP A 109 2.13 1.08 0.59
CA TRP A 109 2.52 1.20 1.99
C TRP A 109 3.57 2.30 2.21
N SER A 110 4.46 2.51 1.24
CA SER A 110 5.45 3.58 1.32
C SER A 110 4.80 4.96 1.38
N ALA A 111 3.81 5.20 0.52
CA ALA A 111 3.06 6.45 0.50
C ALA A 111 2.29 6.65 1.81
N LEU A 112 1.61 5.61 2.30
CA LEU A 112 0.87 5.64 3.57
C LEU A 112 1.81 5.99 4.75
N ALA A 113 2.93 5.28 4.87
CA ALA A 113 3.89 5.47 5.95
C ALA A 113 4.56 6.86 5.89
N SER A 114 4.90 7.34 4.69
CA SER A 114 5.53 8.65 4.51
C SER A 114 4.58 9.81 4.82
N GLY A 115 3.30 9.67 4.47
CA GLY A 115 2.28 10.70 4.75
C GLY A 115 1.83 10.71 6.20
N LEU A 116 1.37 9.57 6.72
CA LEU A 116 0.75 9.48 8.04
C LEU A 116 1.76 9.23 9.16
N GLY A 117 2.86 8.54 8.90
CA GLY A 117 3.83 8.11 9.91
C GLY A 117 4.37 9.27 10.76
N PRO A 118 4.92 10.35 10.17
CA PRO A 118 5.44 11.49 10.92
C PRO A 118 4.38 12.12 11.82
N LEU A 119 3.15 12.28 11.31
CA LEU A 119 2.06 12.88 12.06
C LEU A 119 1.61 11.99 13.23
N LEU A 120 1.49 10.68 13.02
CA LEU A 120 1.12 9.72 14.06
C LEU A 120 2.18 9.66 15.16
N ILE A 121 3.47 9.65 14.82
CA ILE A 121 4.56 9.66 15.81
C ILE A 121 4.46 10.90 16.72
N LEU A 122 4.27 12.09 16.14
CA LEU A 122 4.12 13.32 16.91
C LEU A 122 2.88 13.31 17.81
N ARG A 123 1.78 12.70 17.35
CA ARG A 123 0.56 12.57 18.14
C ARG A 123 0.74 11.60 19.32
N VAL A 124 1.45 10.50 19.12
CA VAL A 124 1.82 9.56 20.21
C VAL A 124 2.71 10.25 21.24
N TRP A 125 3.63 11.11 20.81
CA TRP A 125 4.44 11.95 21.70
C TRP A 125 3.71 13.17 22.27
N GLN A 126 2.39 13.26 22.08
CA GLN A 126 1.54 14.35 22.57
C GLN A 126 2.05 15.74 22.16
N ARG A 127 2.73 15.85 21.02
CA ARG A 127 3.25 17.12 20.52
C ARG A 127 2.14 17.92 19.84
N PRO A 128 2.05 19.24 20.07
CA PRO A 128 1.06 20.08 19.40
C PRO A 128 1.43 20.23 17.93
N VAL A 129 0.47 19.94 17.04
CA VAL A 129 0.60 20.10 15.58
C VAL A 129 -0.59 20.89 15.06
N ASN A 130 -0.33 21.96 14.32
CA ASN A 130 -1.38 22.76 13.67
C ASN A 130 -1.92 22.04 12.44
N LEU A 131 -3.16 22.36 12.05
CA LEU A 131 -3.80 21.80 10.86
C LEU A 131 -2.96 22.02 9.59
N THR A 132 -2.49 23.25 9.37
CA THR A 132 -1.68 23.60 8.19
C THR A 132 -0.36 22.82 8.15
N THR A 133 0.32 22.71 9.29
CA THR A 133 1.53 21.90 9.42
C THR A 133 1.24 20.42 9.17
N ALA A 134 0.15 19.88 9.73
CA ALA A 134 -0.22 18.47 9.55
C ALA A 134 -0.47 18.14 8.07
N ILE A 135 -1.23 18.97 7.35
CA ILE A 135 -1.48 18.78 5.91
C ILE A 135 -0.19 18.91 5.12
N ALA A 136 0.66 19.90 5.43
CA ALA A 136 1.96 20.08 4.76
C ALA A 136 2.89 18.88 4.99
N MET A 137 2.94 18.34 6.22
CA MET A 137 3.71 17.14 6.53
C MET A 137 3.25 15.93 5.71
N MET A 138 1.94 15.69 5.64
CA MET A 138 1.37 14.59 4.87
C MET A 138 1.68 14.73 3.38
N GLY A 139 1.44 15.91 2.81
CA GLY A 139 1.66 16.19 1.39
C GLY A 139 3.14 16.10 1.00
N ILE A 140 4.03 16.72 1.77
CA ILE A 140 5.47 16.72 1.50
C ILE A 140 6.07 15.33 1.70
N GLY A 141 5.63 14.58 2.71
CA GLY A 141 6.08 13.20 2.92
C GLY A 141 5.71 12.28 1.75
N ILE A 142 4.46 12.33 1.28
CA ILE A 142 4.02 11.56 0.10
C ILE A 142 4.76 12.00 -1.16
N ALA A 143 4.84 13.32 -1.42
CA ALA A 143 5.53 13.84 -2.59
C ALA A 143 7.00 13.43 -2.63
N THR A 144 7.68 13.46 -1.49
CA THR A 144 9.09 13.05 -1.38
C THR A 144 9.24 11.56 -1.70
N ALA A 145 8.37 10.70 -1.16
CA ALA A 145 8.40 9.26 -1.47
C ALA A 145 8.13 8.98 -2.96
N LEU A 146 7.18 9.71 -3.58
CA LEU A 146 6.88 9.59 -5.01
C LEU A 146 8.06 10.04 -5.88
N ILE A 147 8.67 11.19 -5.59
CA ILE A 147 9.83 11.71 -6.34
C ILE A 147 11.03 10.77 -6.18
N TRP A 148 11.22 10.21 -4.99
CA TRP A 148 12.30 9.27 -4.71
C TRP A 148 12.19 7.99 -5.54
N ASN A 149 10.98 7.42 -5.60
CA ASN A 149 10.71 6.18 -6.31
C ASN A 149 10.63 6.39 -7.83
N LEU A 150 9.81 7.34 -8.30
CA LEU A 150 9.53 7.53 -9.73
C LEU A 150 10.51 8.45 -10.46
N GLY A 151 11.11 9.41 -9.75
CA GLY A 151 11.96 10.44 -10.35
C GLY A 151 13.45 10.10 -10.31
N LEU A 152 13.91 9.52 -9.21
CA LEU A 152 15.33 9.28 -8.97
C LEU A 152 15.73 7.81 -9.09
N ASP A 153 14.79 6.86 -9.02
CA ASP A 153 15.04 5.41 -8.98
C ASP A 153 16.03 4.96 -7.88
N LEU A 154 16.15 5.77 -6.81
CA LEU A 154 17.04 5.52 -5.67
C LEU A 154 16.45 4.52 -4.65
N SER A 155 15.25 3.99 -4.92
CA SER A 155 14.58 3.01 -4.05
C SER A 155 15.37 1.70 -3.92
N SER A 156 16.29 1.42 -4.84
CA SER A 156 17.24 0.29 -4.76
C SER A 156 18.30 0.47 -3.67
N ALA A 157 18.64 1.72 -3.32
CA ALA A 157 19.66 2.03 -2.31
C ALA A 157 19.04 2.33 -0.93
N ILE A 158 18.02 3.18 -0.89
CA ILE A 158 17.29 3.52 0.35
C ILE A 158 15.80 3.43 0.07
N TYR A 159 15.11 2.64 0.87
CA TYR A 159 13.67 2.48 0.79
C TYR A 159 12.95 3.82 0.98
N GLU A 160 12.03 4.15 0.06
CA GLU A 160 11.44 5.49 -0.07
C GLU A 160 10.68 6.00 1.17
N VAL A 161 10.31 5.12 2.09
CA VAL A 161 9.69 5.49 3.38
C VAL A 161 10.59 6.37 4.23
N LEU A 162 11.88 6.06 4.28
CA LEU A 162 12.82 6.78 5.13
C LEU A 162 12.94 8.26 4.73
N PRO A 163 13.24 8.63 3.47
CA PRO A 163 13.28 10.02 3.05
C PRO A 163 11.91 10.69 3.14
N GLY A 164 10.82 9.97 2.83
CA GLY A 164 9.45 10.50 2.96
C GLY A 164 9.10 10.89 4.40
N MET A 165 9.36 10.00 5.36
CA MET A 165 9.13 10.28 6.78
C MET A 165 10.05 11.39 7.31
N ALA A 166 11.32 11.39 6.91
CA ALA A 166 12.28 12.43 7.30
C ALA A 166 11.85 13.81 6.81
N ALA A 167 11.38 13.93 5.56
CA ALA A 167 10.86 15.18 5.02
C ALA A 167 9.63 15.68 5.79
N GLY A 168 8.68 14.79 6.10
CA GLY A 168 7.53 15.14 6.95
C GLY A 168 7.96 15.64 8.34
N MET A 169 8.91 14.99 8.99
CA MET A 169 9.45 15.43 10.28
C MET A 169 10.21 16.77 10.19
N ALA A 170 10.93 17.01 9.10
CA ALA A 170 11.63 18.28 8.87
C ALA A 170 10.66 19.45 8.75
N VAL A 171 9.51 19.26 8.08
CA VAL A 171 8.44 20.26 7.98
C VAL A 171 7.92 20.65 9.37
N TYR A 172 7.74 19.68 10.26
CA TYR A 172 7.36 19.95 11.64
C TYR A 172 8.43 20.79 12.37
N GLY A 173 9.71 20.42 12.25
CA GLY A 173 10.82 21.16 12.85
C GLY A 173 10.83 22.62 12.41
N ILE A 174 10.76 22.87 11.09
CA ILE A 174 10.72 24.22 10.51
C ILE A 174 9.51 25.01 11.03
N ALA A 175 8.33 24.39 11.08
CA ALA A 175 7.12 25.04 11.57
C ALA A 175 7.20 25.43 13.06
N GLN A 176 7.89 24.64 13.88
CA GLN A 176 8.11 24.99 15.30
C GLN A 176 9.11 26.14 15.45
N PHE A 177 10.19 26.15 14.66
CA PHE A 177 11.15 27.27 14.64
C PHE A 177 10.49 28.59 14.25
N LEU A 178 9.57 28.59 13.28
CA LEU A 178 8.87 29.80 12.83
C LEU A 178 7.86 30.35 13.84
N LYS A 179 7.32 29.50 14.73
CA LYS A 179 6.37 29.91 15.77
C LYS A 179 7.03 30.49 17.02
N HIS A 180 8.28 30.16 17.26
CA HIS A 180 9.10 30.75 18.31
C HIS A 180 10.23 31.58 17.67
N PRO A 181 9.93 32.70 16.99
CA PRO A 181 10.96 33.66 16.70
C PRO A 181 11.46 34.17 18.05
N LYS A 182 12.78 34.10 18.25
CA LYS A 182 13.45 34.61 19.46
C LYS A 182 13.05 36.05 19.76
#